data_AF-A0A8S0XTJ7-F1
#
_entry.id   AF-A0A8S0XTJ7-F1
#
_cell.length_a   1.000
_cell.length_b   1.000
_cell.length_c   1.000
_cell.angle_alpha   90.00
_cell.angle_beta   90.00
_cell.angle_gamma   90.00
#
_symmetry.space_group_name_H-M   'P 1'
#
loop_
_entity.id
_entity.type
_entity.pdbx_description
1 polymer ?
#
loop_
_entity_poly.entity_id
_entity_poly.type
_entity_poly.pdbx_seq_one_letter_code
_entity_poly.pdbx_strand_id
1 'polypeptide(L)'
;MNQVVNLYASEREAEAISSKASRAEFSKDYDQAFKLYIKAAEAFLHLSRVTGATDTATQRWKSSANKSLERAEKIKRFVEASRRAVIPPSNSDQQPAAELHLTPVAIDHFSHQEQLYVLKRGSHVNGLIFPLWDDPISMPNCQSVGYIDPDGQPKLSPDQERVSPIWRRPGFTLLSPATTKPSRRILPQEILQHVVTDCSVCASISVCLEHGRRFGSTLAESSVRSLSDGQQVNGRYDIRILFNGAWRRIGEVSPINQLFASFQGFLVVDDQLPFHPTEGTVMCMSILSPKSTEAPDVEEAPLWPSLLEKAYMKLMGGYDFPGSNSSIDLQ
;
A
#
# COMPACT_ATOMS: atom_id res chain seq x y z
N MET A 1 -31.68 -5.54 -6.07
CA MET A 1 -32.26 -6.90 -6.30
C MET A 1 -31.34 -7.80 -7.12
N ASN A 2 -30.79 -7.35 -8.26
CA ASN A 2 -29.93 -8.17 -9.12
C ASN A 2 -28.60 -8.64 -8.49
N GLN A 3 -27.94 -7.83 -7.65
CA GLN A 3 -26.71 -8.25 -6.96
C GLN A 3 -26.93 -9.36 -5.92
N VAL A 4 -28.06 -9.33 -5.20
CA VAL A 4 -28.38 -10.32 -4.16
C VAL A 4 -28.71 -11.69 -4.77
N VAL A 5 -29.43 -11.70 -5.89
CA VAL A 5 -29.71 -12.94 -6.65
C VAL A 5 -28.43 -13.58 -7.17
N ASN A 6 -27.45 -12.76 -7.60
CA ASN A 6 -26.17 -13.23 -8.11
C ASN A 6 -25.27 -13.83 -7.00
N LEU A 7 -25.36 -13.30 -5.77
CA LEU A 7 -24.65 -13.83 -4.60
C LEU A 7 -25.14 -15.22 -4.20
N TYR A 8 -26.47 -15.43 -4.13
CA TYR A 8 -27.04 -16.75 -3.79
C TYR A 8 -26.75 -17.82 -4.85
N ALA A 9 -26.71 -17.43 -6.14
CA ALA A 9 -26.32 -18.34 -7.21
C ALA A 9 -24.86 -18.78 -7.08
N SER A 10 -23.97 -17.81 -6.80
CA SER A 10 -22.54 -18.05 -6.58
C SER A 10 -22.27 -18.88 -5.32
N GLU A 11 -23.06 -18.70 -4.25
CA GLU A 11 -22.99 -19.51 -3.02
C GLU A 11 -23.35 -20.98 -3.30
N ARG A 12 -24.45 -21.23 -4.00
CA ARG A 12 -24.87 -22.60 -4.36
C ARG A 12 -23.84 -23.29 -5.23
N GLU A 13 -23.19 -22.55 -6.14
CA GLU A 13 -22.11 -23.09 -6.96
C GLU A 13 -20.91 -23.52 -6.09
N ALA A 14 -20.49 -22.67 -5.14
CA ALA A 14 -19.40 -23.00 -4.21
C ALA A 14 -19.71 -24.24 -3.36
N GLU A 15 -20.94 -24.35 -2.84
CA GLU A 15 -21.41 -25.53 -2.10
C GLU A 15 -21.46 -26.79 -2.96
N ALA A 16 -21.89 -26.68 -4.22
CA ALA A 16 -21.91 -27.78 -5.16
C ALA A 16 -20.50 -28.28 -5.48
N ILE A 17 -19.52 -27.38 -5.65
CA ILE A 17 -18.11 -27.74 -5.86
C ILE A 17 -17.55 -28.46 -4.62
N SER A 18 -17.83 -27.96 -3.41
CA SER A 18 -17.41 -28.61 -2.15
C SER A 18 -18.03 -30.00 -1.96
N SER A 19 -19.30 -30.16 -2.33
CA SER A 19 -20.00 -31.45 -2.32
C SER A 19 -19.39 -32.42 -3.34
N LYS A 20 -19.02 -31.93 -4.53
CA LYS A 20 -18.33 -32.71 -5.56
C LYS A 20 -16.94 -33.15 -5.11
N ALA A 21 -16.20 -32.27 -4.43
CA ALA A 21 -14.90 -32.58 -3.84
C ALA A 21 -15.01 -33.73 -2.83
N SER A 22 -16.00 -33.67 -1.95
CA SER A 22 -16.25 -34.72 -0.95
C SER A 22 -16.58 -36.06 -1.61
N ARG A 23 -17.40 -36.08 -2.68
CA ARG A 23 -17.69 -37.31 -3.43
C ARG A 23 -16.45 -37.90 -4.11
N ALA A 24 -15.58 -37.07 -4.66
CA ALA A 24 -14.31 -37.51 -5.24
C ALA A 24 -13.39 -38.12 -4.17
N GLU A 25 -13.34 -37.50 -2.97
CA GLU A 25 -12.58 -38.04 -1.84
C GLU A 25 -13.12 -39.41 -1.38
N PHE A 26 -14.44 -39.57 -1.25
CA PHE A 26 -15.07 -40.85 -0.93
C PHE A 26 -14.80 -41.93 -1.99
N SER A 27 -14.66 -41.51 -3.25
CA SER A 27 -14.34 -42.39 -4.38
C SER A 27 -12.84 -42.73 -4.48
N LYS A 28 -12.02 -42.25 -3.52
CA LYS A 28 -10.55 -42.37 -3.50
C LYS A 28 -9.84 -41.70 -4.70
N ASP A 29 -10.53 -40.79 -5.39
CA ASP A 29 -9.92 -39.92 -6.41
C ASP A 29 -9.37 -38.67 -5.72
N TYR A 30 -8.19 -38.82 -5.13
CA TYR A 30 -7.55 -37.77 -4.34
C TYR A 30 -7.05 -36.59 -5.19
N ASP A 31 -6.67 -36.82 -6.46
CA ASP A 31 -6.25 -35.75 -7.38
C ASP A 31 -7.43 -34.84 -7.73
N GLN A 32 -8.57 -35.43 -8.10
CA GLN A 32 -9.76 -34.65 -8.39
C GLN A 32 -10.32 -33.98 -7.12
N ALA A 33 -10.32 -34.69 -5.98
CA ALA A 33 -10.76 -34.13 -4.70
C ALA A 33 -9.93 -32.91 -4.30
N PHE A 34 -8.60 -32.99 -4.39
CA PHE A 34 -7.69 -31.89 -4.06
C PHE A 34 -7.97 -30.65 -4.92
N LYS A 35 -8.04 -30.81 -6.26
CA LYS A 35 -8.35 -29.71 -7.18
C LYS A 35 -9.70 -29.05 -6.89
N LEU A 36 -10.73 -29.86 -6.58
CA LEU A 36 -12.06 -29.35 -6.27
C LEU A 36 -12.13 -28.65 -4.92
N TYR A 37 -11.40 -29.12 -3.90
CA TYR A 37 -11.32 -28.44 -2.60
C TYR A 37 -10.64 -27.07 -2.69
N ILE A 38 -9.58 -26.94 -3.49
CA ILE A 38 -8.95 -25.63 -3.75
C ILE A 38 -9.92 -24.67 -4.45
N LYS A 39 -10.59 -25.14 -5.51
CA LYS A 39 -11.62 -24.34 -6.22
C LYS A 39 -12.78 -23.93 -5.32
N ALA A 40 -13.24 -24.82 -4.44
CA ALA A 40 -14.29 -24.50 -3.47
C ALA A 40 -13.82 -23.41 -2.49
N ALA A 41 -12.59 -23.50 -1.99
CA ALA A 41 -12.01 -22.51 -1.10
C ALA A 41 -11.90 -21.12 -1.77
N GLU A 42 -11.42 -21.07 -3.01
CA GLU A 42 -11.36 -19.84 -3.81
C GLU A 42 -12.73 -19.19 -4.00
N ALA A 43 -13.75 -19.99 -4.33
CA ALA A 43 -15.12 -19.50 -4.51
C ALA A 43 -15.70 -18.91 -3.21
N PHE A 44 -15.52 -19.59 -2.08
CA PHE A 44 -15.96 -19.08 -0.78
C PHE A 44 -15.20 -17.82 -0.33
N LEU A 45 -13.89 -17.74 -0.61
CA LEU A 45 -13.10 -16.54 -0.33
C LEU A 45 -13.53 -15.37 -1.20
N HIS A 46 -13.82 -15.61 -2.48
CA HIS A 46 -14.33 -14.58 -3.38
C HIS A 46 -15.67 -14.02 -2.86
N LEU A 47 -16.62 -14.89 -2.49
CA LEU A 47 -17.90 -14.49 -1.88
C LEU A 47 -17.69 -13.63 -0.63
N SER A 48 -16.74 -13.99 0.23
CA SER A 48 -16.43 -13.23 1.46
C SER A 48 -15.88 -11.82 1.21
N ARG A 49 -15.46 -11.51 -0.02
CA ARG A 49 -14.88 -10.22 -0.41
C ARG A 49 -15.87 -9.33 -1.17
N VAL A 50 -17.00 -9.87 -1.66
CA VAL A 50 -17.99 -9.08 -2.39
C VAL A 50 -18.75 -8.15 -1.44
N THR A 51 -18.75 -6.85 -1.75
CA THR A 51 -19.49 -5.83 -0.99
C THR A 51 -21.00 -6.05 -1.09
N GLY A 52 -21.67 -6.24 0.05
CA GLY A 52 -23.13 -6.41 0.14
C GLY A 52 -23.61 -7.65 0.92
N ALA A 53 -22.70 -8.49 1.42
CA ALA A 53 -23.03 -9.61 2.30
C ALA A 53 -23.12 -9.19 3.77
N THR A 54 -24.00 -9.86 4.54
CA THR A 54 -24.05 -9.66 6.00
C THR A 54 -22.79 -10.19 6.65
N ASP A 55 -22.40 -9.63 7.80
CA ASP A 55 -21.24 -10.11 8.57
C ASP A 55 -21.33 -11.60 8.90
N THR A 56 -22.54 -12.09 9.18
CA THR A 56 -22.82 -13.51 9.45
C THR A 56 -22.58 -14.41 8.24
N ALA A 57 -22.99 -14.00 7.04
CA ALA A 57 -22.75 -14.75 5.81
C ALA A 57 -21.26 -14.76 5.46
N THR A 58 -20.60 -13.62 5.60
CA THR A 58 -19.16 -13.47 5.36
C THR A 58 -18.33 -14.40 6.26
N GLN A 59 -18.67 -14.50 7.56
CA GLN A 59 -18.02 -15.42 8.48
C GLN A 59 -18.29 -16.89 8.12
N ARG A 60 -19.50 -17.24 7.68
CA ARG A 60 -19.84 -18.60 7.24
C ARG A 60 -19.03 -19.02 6.01
N TRP A 61 -18.90 -18.13 5.02
CA TRP A 61 -18.10 -18.41 3.83
C TRP A 61 -16.62 -18.55 4.17
N LYS A 62 -16.07 -17.69 5.05
CA LYS A 62 -14.70 -17.85 5.57
C LYS A 62 -14.49 -19.20 6.28
N SER A 63 -15.43 -19.62 7.12
CA SER A 63 -15.38 -20.94 7.77
C SER A 63 -15.41 -22.08 6.75
N SER A 64 -16.24 -21.97 5.70
CA SER A 64 -16.37 -22.99 4.65
C SER A 64 -15.14 -23.05 3.75
N ALA A 65 -14.52 -21.90 3.46
CA ALA A 65 -13.23 -21.82 2.78
C ALA A 65 -12.13 -22.54 3.59
N ASN A 66 -12.03 -22.23 4.90
CA ASN A 66 -11.05 -22.86 5.78
C ASN A 66 -11.23 -24.38 5.85
N LYS A 67 -12.47 -24.87 5.98
CA LYS A 67 -12.76 -26.31 5.96
C LYS A 67 -12.27 -26.96 4.66
N SER A 68 -12.52 -26.32 3.52
CA SER A 68 -12.10 -26.83 2.21
C SER A 68 -10.57 -26.87 2.09
N LEU A 69 -9.86 -25.83 2.57
CA LEU A 69 -8.39 -25.80 2.61
C LEU A 69 -7.81 -26.85 3.55
N GLU A 70 -8.35 -27.02 4.75
CA GLU A 70 -7.90 -28.04 5.69
C GLU A 70 -8.05 -29.45 5.11
N ARG A 71 -9.11 -29.71 4.34
CA ARG A 71 -9.28 -31.00 3.64
C ARG A 71 -8.26 -31.17 2.53
N ALA A 72 -8.03 -30.14 1.71
CA ALA A 72 -6.98 -30.17 0.69
C ALA A 72 -5.59 -30.45 1.30
N GLU A 73 -5.25 -29.80 2.42
CA GLU A 73 -4.00 -30.06 3.13
C GLU A 73 -3.89 -31.49 3.68
N LYS A 74 -4.98 -32.03 4.24
CA LYS A 74 -5.01 -33.43 4.73
C LYS A 74 -4.79 -34.42 3.59
N ILE A 75 -5.41 -34.21 2.43
CA ILE A 75 -5.20 -35.02 1.24
C ILE A 75 -3.74 -34.92 0.78
N LYS A 76 -3.18 -33.71 0.73
CA LYS A 76 -1.77 -33.48 0.38
C LYS A 76 -0.81 -34.25 1.31
N ARG A 77 -0.98 -34.12 2.63
CA ARG A 77 -0.17 -34.85 3.62
C ARG A 77 -0.32 -36.36 3.51
N PHE A 78 -1.54 -36.85 3.27
CA PHE A 78 -1.80 -38.29 3.09
C PHE A 78 -1.11 -38.87 1.86
N VAL A 79 -1.18 -38.17 0.72
CA VAL A 79 -0.51 -38.60 -0.51
C VAL A 79 1.02 -38.53 -0.36
N GLU A 80 1.55 -37.46 0.24
CA GLU A 80 2.99 -37.35 0.53
C GLU A 80 3.49 -38.46 1.47
N ALA A 81 2.72 -38.81 2.50
CA ALA A 81 3.04 -39.92 3.41
C ALA A 81 3.00 -41.28 2.70
N SER A 82 1.99 -41.51 1.85
CA SER A 82 1.87 -42.73 1.05
C SER A 82 3.04 -42.87 0.08
N ARG A 83 3.48 -41.77 -0.54
CA ARG A 83 4.67 -41.75 -1.41
C ARG A 83 5.95 -42.10 -0.67
N ARG A 84 6.13 -41.60 0.57
CA ARG A 84 7.30 -41.93 1.40
C ARG A 84 7.32 -43.39 1.87
N ALA A 85 6.16 -44.03 2.00
CA ALA A 85 6.04 -45.43 2.39
C ALA A 85 6.32 -46.44 1.25
N VAL A 86 6.29 -45.99 -0.01
CA VAL A 86 6.50 -46.83 -1.22
C VAL A 86 7.98 -46.92 -1.64
N ILE A 87 8.92 -46.51 -0.77
CA ILE A 87 10.35 -46.82 -0.94
C ILE A 87 10.74 -48.03 -0.07
N PRO A 88 10.71 -49.28 -0.58
CA PRO A 88 11.55 -50.35 -0.05
C PRO A 88 12.69 -50.75 -1.01
N PRO A 89 13.75 -51.37 -0.50
CA PRO A 89 14.88 -51.85 -1.28
C PRO A 89 14.46 -53.05 -2.16
N SER A 90 14.94 -53.03 -3.40
CA SER A 90 15.19 -54.18 -4.31
C SER A 90 14.33 -55.45 -4.18
N ASN A 91 13.70 -55.80 -5.31
CA ASN A 91 13.24 -57.12 -5.74
C ASN A 91 11.91 -57.65 -5.17
N SER A 92 10.82 -57.37 -5.88
CA SER A 92 9.89 -58.41 -6.36
C SER A 92 8.87 -57.84 -7.34
N ASP A 93 8.60 -58.61 -8.40
CA ASP A 93 7.61 -58.37 -9.44
C ASP A 93 6.18 -58.35 -8.87
N GLN A 94 5.69 -57.17 -8.48
CA GLN A 94 4.26 -56.94 -8.28
C GLN A 94 3.81 -55.70 -9.06
N GLN A 95 2.67 -55.85 -9.73
CA GLN A 95 1.99 -54.86 -10.57
C GLN A 95 1.93 -53.49 -9.88
N PRO A 96 2.10 -52.38 -10.63
CA PRO A 96 2.15 -51.05 -10.02
C PRO A 96 0.79 -50.73 -9.39
N ALA A 97 0.75 -50.69 -8.05
CA ALA A 97 -0.32 -50.03 -7.34
C ALA A 97 -0.39 -48.58 -7.87
N ALA A 98 -1.58 -48.14 -8.33
CA ALA A 98 -1.78 -46.83 -8.93
C ALA A 98 -1.08 -45.76 -8.08
N GLU A 99 -0.02 -45.16 -8.63
CA GLU A 99 0.79 -44.18 -7.93
C GLU A 99 -0.10 -42.98 -7.61
N LEU A 100 -0.38 -42.77 -6.32
CA LEU A 100 -1.16 -41.63 -5.85
C LEU A 100 -0.35 -40.36 -6.10
N HIS A 101 -0.61 -39.69 -7.22
CA HIS A 101 0.05 -38.44 -7.61
C HIS A 101 -0.96 -37.29 -7.64
N LEU A 102 -0.67 -36.24 -6.87
CA LEU A 102 -1.42 -34.99 -6.96
C LEU A 102 -0.80 -34.14 -8.05
N THR A 103 -1.58 -33.80 -9.07
CA THR A 103 -1.18 -32.82 -10.07
C THR A 103 -1.08 -31.46 -9.35
N PRO A 104 0.08 -30.78 -9.40
CA PRO A 104 0.16 -29.41 -8.92
C PRO A 104 -0.94 -28.58 -9.59
N VAL A 105 -1.69 -27.82 -8.78
CA VAL A 105 -2.62 -26.84 -9.34
C VAL A 105 -1.77 -25.80 -10.07
N ALA A 106 -1.87 -25.76 -11.39
CA ALA A 106 -1.17 -24.78 -12.19
C ALA A 106 -1.65 -23.39 -11.78
N ILE A 107 -0.74 -22.57 -11.25
CA ILE A 107 -1.01 -21.19 -10.90
C ILE A 107 -0.91 -20.38 -12.19
N ASP A 108 -2.04 -19.84 -12.63
CA ASP A 108 -2.04 -18.83 -13.68
C ASP A 108 -1.59 -17.49 -13.09
N HIS A 109 -0.30 -17.20 -13.28
CA HIS A 109 0.34 -15.97 -12.83
C HIS A 109 -0.25 -14.72 -13.50
N PHE A 110 -0.93 -14.87 -14.65
CA PHE A 110 -1.59 -13.77 -15.34
C PHE A 110 -3.06 -13.64 -14.96
N SER A 111 -3.58 -14.53 -14.11
CA SER A 111 -4.95 -14.39 -13.60
C SER A 111 -5.07 -13.11 -12.76
N HIS A 112 -6.25 -12.48 -12.84
CA HIS A 112 -6.51 -11.24 -12.12
C HIS A 112 -6.32 -11.38 -10.60
N GLN A 113 -6.66 -12.55 -10.04
CA GLN A 113 -6.51 -12.82 -8.61
C GLN A 113 -5.04 -12.84 -8.18
N GLU A 114 -4.17 -13.45 -8.99
CA GLU A 114 -2.75 -13.55 -8.66
C GLU A 114 -2.02 -12.23 -8.86
N GLN A 115 -2.40 -11.45 -9.87
CA GLN A 115 -1.94 -10.08 -10.01
C GLN A 115 -2.32 -9.22 -8.79
N LEU A 116 -3.59 -9.26 -8.35
CA LEU A 116 -4.05 -8.55 -7.15
C LEU A 116 -3.32 -9.03 -5.89
N TYR A 117 -3.07 -10.33 -5.77
CA TYR A 117 -2.31 -10.91 -4.66
C TYR A 117 -0.87 -10.37 -4.63
N VAL A 118 -0.19 -10.32 -5.77
CA VAL A 118 1.15 -9.75 -5.89
C VAL A 118 1.14 -8.26 -5.52
N LEU A 119 0.19 -7.48 -6.04
CA LEU A 119 0.04 -6.05 -5.71
C LEU A 119 -0.23 -5.80 -4.23
N LYS A 120 -1.05 -6.66 -3.59
CA LYS A 120 -1.34 -6.62 -2.15
C LYS A 120 -0.13 -7.01 -1.32
N ARG A 121 0.67 -8.00 -1.73
CA ARG A 121 1.92 -8.30 -1.03
C ARG A 121 2.92 -7.15 -1.17
N GLY A 122 2.99 -6.55 -2.35
CA GLY A 122 3.83 -5.39 -2.62
C GLY A 122 3.42 -4.11 -1.89
N SER A 123 2.28 -4.09 -1.17
CA SER A 123 1.91 -2.93 -0.35
C SER A 123 2.64 -2.87 0.99
N HIS A 124 3.20 -3.97 1.46
CA HIS A 124 3.83 -4.04 2.78
C HIS A 124 5.30 -3.69 2.66
N VAL A 125 5.71 -2.56 3.23
CA VAL A 125 7.08 -2.03 3.15
C VAL A 125 7.43 -1.44 4.51
N ASN A 126 8.57 -1.82 5.09
CA ASN A 126 9.05 -1.29 6.38
C ASN A 126 8.04 -1.39 7.54
N GLY A 127 7.17 -2.41 7.52
CA GLY A 127 6.12 -2.60 8.53
C GLY A 127 4.89 -1.71 8.33
N LEU A 128 4.88 -0.88 7.29
CA LEU A 128 3.76 -0.03 6.88
C LEU A 128 3.04 -0.64 5.68
N ILE A 129 1.75 -0.29 5.49
CA ILE A 129 0.93 -0.74 4.37
C ILE A 129 0.60 0.46 3.49
N PHE A 130 0.93 0.35 2.19
CA PHE A 130 0.71 1.38 1.19
C PHE A 130 -0.38 0.93 0.18
N PRO A 131 -1.65 1.33 0.37
CA PRO A 131 -2.75 0.89 -0.49
C PRO A 131 -2.65 1.46 -1.91
N LEU A 132 -3.51 0.97 -2.80
CA LEU A 132 -3.59 1.49 -4.16
C LEU A 132 -4.17 2.91 -4.13
N TRP A 133 -3.77 3.73 -5.10
CA TRP A 133 -4.24 5.11 -5.21
C TRP A 133 -5.76 5.21 -5.38
N ASP A 134 -6.37 4.24 -6.04
CA ASP A 134 -7.81 4.22 -6.33
C ASP A 134 -8.64 3.57 -5.22
N ASP A 135 -7.99 3.08 -4.14
CA ASP A 135 -8.71 2.49 -3.01
C ASP A 135 -9.57 3.56 -2.30
N PRO A 136 -10.81 3.19 -1.92
CA PRO A 136 -11.79 4.13 -1.37
C PRO A 136 -11.27 4.77 -0.08
N ILE A 137 -11.39 6.09 0.01
CA ILE A 137 -10.97 6.83 1.20
C ILE A 137 -12.11 6.81 2.22
N SER A 138 -11.96 6.07 3.32
CA SER A 138 -12.84 6.25 4.47
C SER A 138 -12.37 7.49 5.23
N MET A 139 -12.98 8.63 4.93
CA MET A 139 -12.73 9.87 5.66
C MET A 139 -13.50 9.81 6.99
N PRO A 140 -12.84 9.72 8.15
CA PRO A 140 -13.51 10.05 9.40
C PRO A 140 -13.85 11.54 9.36
N ASN A 141 -14.98 11.93 9.98
CA ASN A 141 -15.28 13.34 10.23
C ASN A 141 -14.18 13.92 11.14
N CYS A 142 -13.14 14.49 10.56
CA CYS A 142 -12.03 15.05 11.29
C CYS A 142 -12.40 16.49 11.66
N GLN A 143 -13.05 16.63 12.83
CA GLN A 143 -13.42 17.92 13.43
C GLN A 143 -12.24 18.62 14.13
N SER A 144 -11.04 18.02 14.12
CA SER A 144 -9.87 18.55 14.83
C SER A 144 -9.06 19.50 13.95
N VAL A 145 -8.66 20.62 14.55
CA VAL A 145 -7.70 21.58 13.97
C VAL A 145 -6.31 20.94 13.99
N GLY A 146 -5.86 20.40 12.85
CA GLY A 146 -4.49 19.91 12.65
C GLY A 146 -4.37 18.39 12.74
N TYR A 147 -4.38 17.74 11.57
CA TYR A 147 -4.17 16.30 11.43
C TYR A 147 -2.76 15.87 11.86
N ILE A 148 -2.65 14.89 12.75
CA ILE A 148 -1.37 14.30 13.20
C ILE A 148 -1.21 12.92 12.59
N ASP A 149 -0.01 12.65 12.05
CA ASP A 149 0.34 11.35 11.49
C ASP A 149 0.39 10.26 12.58
N PRO A 150 -0.51 9.25 12.56
CA PRO A 150 -0.63 8.26 13.62
C PRO A 150 0.49 7.22 13.63
N ASP A 151 1.15 6.98 12.49
CA ASP A 151 2.30 6.09 12.39
C ASP A 151 3.61 6.81 12.75
N GLY A 152 3.49 8.10 13.09
CA GLY A 152 4.60 8.94 13.48
C GLY A 152 5.43 9.41 12.30
N GLN A 153 6.42 10.21 12.65
CA GLN A 153 7.33 10.83 11.71
C GLN A 153 8.40 9.82 11.25
N PRO A 154 8.91 9.92 10.01
CA PRO A 154 10.03 9.09 9.58
C PRO A 154 11.23 9.28 10.51
N LYS A 155 11.97 8.19 10.76
CA LYS A 155 13.18 8.23 11.57
C LYS A 155 14.18 9.21 10.96
N LEU A 156 14.81 10.01 11.80
CA LEU A 156 15.80 10.99 11.38
C LEU A 156 17.14 10.29 11.09
N SER A 157 17.99 10.92 10.29
CA SER A 157 19.36 10.43 10.08
C SER A 157 20.24 10.68 11.32
N PRO A 158 21.34 9.93 11.51
CA PRO A 158 22.27 10.18 12.61
C PRO A 158 22.81 11.61 12.65
N ASP A 159 22.97 12.24 11.49
CA ASP A 159 23.42 13.64 11.37
C ASP A 159 22.33 14.63 11.77
N GLN A 160 21.07 14.36 11.39
CA GLN A 160 19.94 15.16 11.86
C GLN A 160 19.76 15.02 13.37
N GLU A 161 19.81 13.80 13.92
CA GLU A 161 19.66 13.55 15.36
C GLU A 161 20.73 14.27 16.20
N ARG A 162 21.96 14.41 15.68
CA ARG A 162 23.07 15.10 16.37
C ARG A 162 22.73 16.53 16.76
N VAL A 163 21.89 17.22 15.98
CA VAL A 163 21.48 18.61 16.27
C VAL A 163 20.12 18.70 16.98
N SER A 164 19.53 17.56 17.40
CA SER A 164 18.28 17.51 18.16
C SER A 164 17.13 18.29 17.50
N PRO A 165 16.66 17.85 16.32
CA PRO A 165 15.71 18.59 15.51
C PRO A 165 14.32 18.59 16.14
N ILE A 166 13.53 19.60 15.81
CA ILE A 166 12.19 19.79 16.37
C ILE A 166 11.17 19.70 15.24
N TRP A 167 10.26 18.73 15.33
CA TRP A 167 9.12 18.63 14.43
C TRP A 167 8.15 19.78 14.69
N ARG A 168 7.90 20.60 13.66
CA ARG A 168 7.00 21.75 13.75
C ARG A 168 6.18 21.86 12.49
N ARG A 169 4.95 22.37 12.63
CA ARG A 169 4.16 22.80 11.47
C ARG A 169 4.69 24.16 11.02
N PRO A 170 4.99 24.33 9.73
CA PRO A 170 5.25 25.64 9.19
C PRO A 170 3.93 26.44 9.27
N GLY A 171 3.99 27.73 9.66
CA GLY A 171 2.81 28.51 10.05
C GLY A 171 1.66 28.52 9.02
N PHE A 172 0.43 28.73 9.52
CA PHE A 172 -0.88 28.60 8.83
C PHE A 172 -1.09 29.40 7.52
N THR A 173 -0.10 30.15 7.05
CA THR A 173 -0.11 30.98 5.83
C THR A 173 0.79 30.39 4.75
N LEU A 174 0.73 29.08 4.50
CA LEU A 174 1.51 28.45 3.42
C LEU A 174 0.68 27.57 2.50
N LEU A 175 -0.62 27.45 2.81
CA LEU A 175 -1.47 26.38 2.36
C LEU A 175 -2.88 26.91 2.16
N SER A 176 -3.04 27.84 1.23
CA SER A 176 -4.35 28.09 0.63
C SER A 176 -4.37 27.52 -0.78
N PRO A 177 -4.97 26.32 -1.00
CA PRO A 177 -5.27 25.81 -2.34
C PRO A 177 -6.35 26.66 -3.04
N ALA A 178 -6.90 27.68 -2.37
CA ALA A 178 -7.92 28.58 -2.87
C ALA A 178 -7.39 29.97 -3.27
N THR A 179 -6.07 30.18 -3.27
CA THR A 179 -5.54 31.43 -3.84
C THR A 179 -5.57 31.36 -5.36
N THR A 180 -6.36 32.25 -5.96
CA THR A 180 -6.48 32.50 -7.39
C THR A 180 -5.19 33.04 -8.04
N LYS A 181 -4.08 33.02 -7.31
CA LYS A 181 -2.75 33.39 -7.80
C LYS A 181 -2.03 32.10 -8.22
N PRO A 182 -1.42 32.05 -9.42
CA PRO A 182 -0.58 30.93 -9.78
C PRO A 182 0.52 30.79 -8.74
N SER A 183 0.61 29.63 -8.09
CA SER A 183 1.75 29.30 -7.22
C SER A 183 3.03 29.57 -8.00
N ARG A 184 4.01 30.19 -7.33
CA ARG A 184 5.30 30.48 -7.93
C ARG A 184 5.88 29.20 -8.55
N ARG A 185 6.31 29.29 -9.80
CA ARG A 185 7.09 28.22 -10.43
C ARG A 185 8.45 28.14 -9.76
N ILE A 186 8.70 27.02 -9.09
CA ILE A 186 9.98 26.71 -8.46
C ILE A 186 10.98 26.35 -9.56
N LEU A 187 12.15 26.97 -9.54
CA LEU A 187 13.25 26.63 -10.43
C LEU A 187 14.07 25.48 -9.86
N PRO A 188 14.65 24.61 -10.70
CA PRO A 188 15.51 23.51 -10.23
C PRO A 188 16.65 23.96 -9.30
N GLN A 189 17.19 25.17 -9.53
CA GLN A 189 18.28 25.77 -8.75
C GLN A 189 17.83 26.29 -7.38
N GLU A 190 16.52 26.41 -7.15
CA GLU A 190 15.96 26.87 -5.87
C GLU A 190 15.75 25.72 -4.89
N ILE A 191 15.82 24.46 -5.34
CA ILE A 191 15.75 23.31 -4.44
C ILE A 191 17.04 23.24 -3.63
N LEU A 192 16.86 23.31 -2.32
CA LEU A 192 17.93 23.18 -1.33
C LEU A 192 17.74 21.88 -0.57
N GLN A 193 18.85 21.24 -0.24
CA GLN A 193 18.87 20.13 0.70
C GLN A 193 19.74 20.50 1.89
N HIS A 194 19.15 20.48 3.08
CA HIS A 194 19.85 20.73 4.33
C HIS A 194 19.97 19.43 5.11
N VAL A 195 21.18 19.10 5.58
CA VAL A 195 21.46 17.99 6.51
C VAL A 195 20.83 16.67 6.07
N VAL A 196 21.01 16.30 4.80
CA VAL A 196 20.69 14.96 4.27
C VAL A 196 21.80 14.58 3.28
N THR A 197 22.16 13.30 3.28
CA THR A 197 23.13 12.65 2.39
C THR A 197 22.76 12.85 0.91
N ASP A 198 23.75 12.82 0.01
CA ASP A 198 23.63 13.03 -1.45
C ASP A 198 22.40 12.32 -2.04
N CYS A 199 21.25 13.03 -2.15
CA CYS A 199 19.99 12.36 -2.46
C CYS A 199 19.64 12.46 -3.95
N SER A 200 19.52 11.29 -4.54
CA SER A 200 18.95 11.03 -5.86
C SER A 200 17.51 11.54 -6.00
N VAL A 201 16.80 11.74 -4.89
CA VAL A 201 15.42 12.28 -4.84
C VAL A 201 15.40 13.77 -5.21
N CYS A 202 16.37 14.55 -4.71
CA CYS A 202 16.52 15.98 -5.03
C CYS A 202 16.78 16.14 -6.52
N ALA A 203 17.71 15.35 -7.08
CA ALA A 203 17.97 15.33 -8.50
C ALA A 203 16.72 15.00 -9.33
N SER A 204 15.91 14.04 -8.88
CA SER A 204 14.66 13.64 -9.56
C SER A 204 13.61 14.75 -9.54
N ILE A 205 13.46 15.44 -8.42
CA ILE A 205 12.58 16.61 -8.29
C ILE A 205 13.09 17.76 -9.19
N SER A 206 14.39 18.04 -9.21
CA SER A 206 14.98 19.03 -10.12
C SER A 206 14.74 18.70 -11.59
N VAL A 207 14.80 17.42 -11.99
CA VAL A 207 14.45 16.97 -13.34
C VAL A 207 12.96 17.20 -13.64
N CYS A 208 12.07 16.86 -12.71
CA CYS A 208 10.63 17.13 -12.85
C CYS A 208 10.32 18.63 -13.01
N LEU A 209 11.01 19.48 -12.25
CA LEU A 209 10.89 20.95 -12.35
C LEU A 209 11.36 21.45 -13.72
N GLU A 210 12.52 20.97 -14.19
CA GLU A 210 13.06 21.36 -15.50
C GLU A 210 12.17 20.88 -16.65
N HIS A 211 11.60 19.67 -16.53
CA HIS A 211 10.60 19.17 -17.47
C HIS A 211 9.35 20.06 -17.46
N GLY A 212 8.86 20.47 -16.29
CA GLY A 212 7.75 21.41 -16.16
C GLY A 212 8.02 22.79 -16.75
N ARG A 213 9.28 23.26 -16.67
CA ARG A 213 9.74 24.51 -17.30
C ARG A 213 9.73 24.41 -18.83
N ARG A 214 10.17 23.28 -19.39
CA ARG A 214 10.28 23.08 -20.86
C ARG A 214 8.96 22.72 -21.53
N PHE A 215 8.16 21.89 -20.87
CA PHE A 215 6.99 21.24 -21.46
C PHE A 215 5.66 21.57 -20.77
N GLY A 216 5.68 22.37 -19.69
CA GLY A 216 4.47 22.82 -19.01
C GLY A 216 3.81 21.78 -18.10
N SER A 217 4.48 20.66 -17.79
CA SER A 217 3.98 19.65 -16.85
C SER A 217 4.12 20.06 -15.38
N THR A 218 3.37 19.43 -14.49
CA THR A 218 3.47 19.58 -13.03
C THR A 218 3.74 18.24 -12.34
N LEU A 219 4.61 17.39 -12.90
CA LEU A 219 4.79 15.98 -12.48
C LEU A 219 4.99 15.81 -10.95
N ALA A 220 5.97 16.51 -10.37
CA ALA A 220 6.25 16.40 -8.94
C ALA A 220 5.14 17.04 -8.07
N GLU A 221 4.66 18.22 -8.44
CA GLU A 221 3.61 18.95 -7.70
C GLU A 221 2.27 18.18 -7.71
N SER A 222 1.87 17.66 -8.88
CA SER A 222 0.61 16.91 -9.06
C SER A 222 0.56 15.58 -8.31
N SER A 223 1.73 15.11 -7.84
CA SER A 223 1.84 13.92 -6.99
C SER A 223 1.42 14.20 -5.54
N VAL A 224 1.35 15.47 -5.12
CA VAL A 224 0.96 15.86 -3.75
C VAL A 224 -0.46 16.42 -3.76
N ARG A 225 -1.36 15.81 -2.98
CA ARG A 225 -2.76 16.24 -2.88
C ARG A 225 -3.11 16.66 -1.46
N SER A 226 -3.48 17.93 -1.29
CA SER A 226 -4.08 18.42 -0.04
C SER A 226 -5.55 18.02 0.02
N LEU A 227 -5.99 17.46 1.14
CA LEU A 227 -7.41 17.28 1.44
C LEU A 227 -7.93 18.54 2.16
N SER A 228 -8.55 19.45 1.41
CA SER A 228 -9.23 20.63 1.95
C SER A 228 -10.75 20.41 1.97
N ASP A 229 -11.40 20.63 3.11
CA ASP A 229 -12.87 20.59 3.22
C ASP A 229 -13.50 21.93 2.77
N GLY A 230 -13.17 22.36 1.56
CA GLY A 230 -13.76 23.56 0.93
C GLY A 230 -13.34 24.92 1.50
N GLN A 231 -12.73 25.01 2.69
CA GLN A 231 -12.32 26.31 3.26
C GLN A 231 -11.08 26.31 4.15
N GLN A 232 -10.67 25.18 4.73
CA GLN A 232 -9.43 25.09 5.52
C GLN A 232 -8.63 23.84 5.19
N VAL A 233 -7.31 24.00 5.20
CA VAL A 233 -6.36 22.89 5.08
C VAL A 233 -6.18 22.28 6.46
N ASN A 234 -6.51 20.99 6.59
CA ASN A 234 -6.42 20.27 7.86
C ASN A 234 -5.00 19.76 8.16
N GLY A 235 -3.98 20.25 7.44
CA GLY A 235 -2.59 19.79 7.56
C GLY A 235 -2.37 18.32 7.15
N ARG A 236 -3.23 17.79 6.26
CA ARG A 236 -3.23 16.40 5.76
C ARG A 236 -2.91 16.36 4.26
N TYR A 237 -1.92 15.54 3.87
CA TYR A 237 -1.47 15.39 2.49
C TYR A 237 -1.40 13.93 2.06
N ASP A 238 -2.06 13.62 0.95
CA ASP A 238 -1.96 12.32 0.29
C ASP A 238 -0.94 12.44 -0.86
N ILE A 239 0.07 11.58 -0.86
CA ILE A 239 1.09 11.53 -1.93
C ILE A 239 0.83 10.33 -2.83
N ARG A 240 0.81 10.56 -4.13
CA ARG A 240 0.73 9.54 -5.18
C ARG A 240 2.13 9.17 -5.63
N ILE A 241 2.50 7.89 -5.52
CA ILE A 241 3.80 7.39 -5.96
C ILE A 241 3.66 6.09 -6.74
N LEU A 242 4.49 5.85 -7.76
CA LEU A 242 4.57 4.56 -8.42
C LEU A 242 5.52 3.66 -7.65
N PHE A 243 5.01 2.60 -7.03
CA PHE A 243 5.86 1.71 -6.25
C PHE A 243 5.38 0.25 -6.30
N ASN A 244 6.31 -0.69 -6.48
CA ASN A 244 6.01 -2.12 -6.67
C ASN A 244 4.95 -2.36 -7.76
N GLY A 245 5.07 -1.65 -8.90
CA GLY A 245 4.27 -1.86 -10.11
C GLY A 245 2.85 -1.26 -10.06
N ALA A 246 2.50 -0.46 -9.06
CA ALA A 246 1.20 0.22 -9.00
C ALA A 246 1.30 1.62 -8.40
N TRP A 247 0.32 2.46 -8.75
CA TRP A 247 0.13 3.74 -8.08
C TRP A 247 -0.34 3.49 -6.66
N ARG A 248 0.47 3.91 -5.70
CA ARG A 248 0.19 3.80 -4.28
C ARG A 248 -0.13 5.16 -3.70
N ARG A 249 -1.03 5.15 -2.75
CA ARG A 249 -1.23 6.29 -1.87
C ARG A 249 -0.32 6.10 -0.67
N ILE A 250 0.56 7.06 -0.44
CA ILE A 250 1.21 7.20 0.86
C ILE A 250 0.18 7.83 1.77
N GLY A 251 -0.62 6.93 2.34
CA GLY A 251 -1.71 7.18 3.27
C GLY A 251 -2.71 6.01 3.27
N GLU A 252 -2.96 5.38 4.42
CA GLU A 252 -3.80 4.18 4.53
C GLU A 252 -5.19 4.45 5.11
N VAL A 253 -6.17 3.84 4.42
CA VAL A 253 -7.45 3.38 4.95
C VAL A 253 -7.34 1.86 5.06
N SER A 254 -7.35 1.33 6.28
CA SER A 254 -7.23 -0.11 6.51
C SER A 254 -8.44 -0.86 5.94
N PRO A 255 -8.25 -1.94 5.15
CA PRO A 255 -9.29 -2.90 4.88
C PRO A 255 -9.11 -4.14 5.79
N ILE A 256 -10.16 -4.38 6.58
CA ILE A 256 -10.52 -5.65 7.27
C ILE A 256 -10.10 -5.71 8.75
N ASN A 257 -10.88 -5.06 9.62
CA ASN A 257 -11.57 -5.70 10.76
C ASN A 257 -12.42 -4.65 11.51
N GLN A 258 -13.71 -4.56 11.18
CA GLN A 258 -14.72 -3.85 11.99
C GLN A 258 -15.03 -4.57 13.32
N LEU A 259 -14.00 -4.99 14.06
CA LEU A 259 -14.17 -5.54 15.41
C LEU A 259 -13.19 -4.97 16.45
N PHE A 260 -12.26 -4.10 16.04
CA PHE A 260 -11.45 -3.29 16.96
C PHE A 260 -11.71 -1.81 16.71
N ALA A 261 -12.95 -1.39 16.98
CA ALA A 261 -13.30 0.01 17.11
C ALA A 261 -12.78 0.54 18.45
N SER A 262 -11.47 0.75 18.56
CA SER A 262 -10.81 1.66 19.51
C SER A 262 -9.33 1.70 19.15
N PHE A 263 -8.89 2.85 18.63
CA PHE A 263 -7.52 3.18 18.25
C PHE A 263 -6.90 2.33 17.13
N GLN A 264 -7.00 2.80 15.87
CA GLN A 264 -5.85 2.72 14.96
C GLN A 264 -6.03 3.64 13.75
N GLY A 265 -4.92 4.28 13.40
CA GLY A 265 -4.83 5.53 12.67
C GLY A 265 -5.12 5.47 11.18
N PHE A 266 -5.55 6.62 10.68
CA PHE A 266 -5.60 6.94 9.26
C PHE A 266 -4.18 7.36 8.89
N LEU A 267 -3.41 6.54 8.18
CA LEU A 267 -2.03 6.89 7.80
C LEU A 267 -2.11 8.01 6.74
N VAL A 268 -1.46 9.15 6.98
CA VAL A 268 -1.36 10.28 6.05
C VAL A 268 -0.15 11.12 6.44
N VAL A 269 0.48 11.79 5.48
CA VAL A 269 1.57 12.71 5.80
C VAL A 269 1.00 14.00 6.36
N ASP A 270 1.34 14.31 7.61
CA ASP A 270 1.06 15.63 8.19
C ASP A 270 2.08 16.67 7.71
N ASP A 271 1.77 17.95 7.89
CA ASP A 271 2.65 19.08 7.54
C ASP A 271 3.78 19.34 8.55
N GLN A 272 4.00 18.46 9.54
CA GLN A 272 5.15 18.63 10.43
C GLN A 272 6.44 18.32 9.68
N LEU A 273 7.39 19.25 9.73
CA LEU A 273 8.72 19.09 9.13
C LEU A 273 9.78 19.19 10.23
N PRO A 274 10.97 18.56 10.05
CA PRO A 274 12.06 18.67 10.99
C PRO A 274 12.74 20.04 10.85
N PHE A 275 12.82 20.80 11.93
CA PHE A 275 13.49 22.10 11.98
C PHE A 275 14.75 22.05 12.84
N HIS A 276 15.77 22.77 12.42
CA HIS A 276 16.95 23.01 13.23
C HIS A 276 16.54 23.86 14.45
N PRO A 277 16.89 23.47 15.69
CA PRO A 277 16.37 24.14 16.89
C PRO A 277 16.82 25.60 16.99
N THR A 278 18.09 25.88 16.63
CA THR A 278 18.70 27.22 16.72
C THR A 278 18.45 28.08 15.47
N GLU A 279 18.70 27.56 14.27
CA GLU A 279 18.55 28.31 13.02
C GLU A 279 17.10 28.47 12.57
N GLY A 280 16.19 27.59 13.01
CA GLY A 280 14.80 27.59 12.55
C GLY A 280 14.63 27.26 11.06
N THR A 281 15.67 26.68 10.45
CA THR A 281 15.70 26.21 9.06
C THR A 281 15.13 24.79 8.96
N VAL A 282 14.43 24.48 7.87
CA VAL A 282 13.99 23.12 7.58
C VAL A 282 15.21 22.25 7.31
N MET A 283 15.25 21.06 7.92
CA MET A 283 16.37 20.10 7.86
C MET A 283 16.15 18.98 6.85
N CYS A 284 15.33 19.28 5.86
CA CYS A 284 15.03 18.40 4.75
C CYS A 284 15.02 19.27 3.48
N MET A 285 14.53 18.73 2.38
CA MET A 285 14.38 19.46 1.13
C MET A 285 13.52 20.71 1.36
N SER A 286 14.05 21.84 0.93
CA SER A 286 13.41 23.14 1.06
C SER A 286 13.65 23.96 -0.19
N ILE A 287 13.09 25.16 -0.23
CA ILE A 287 13.22 26.07 -1.36
C ILE A 287 13.92 27.32 -0.89
N LEU A 288 14.87 27.81 -1.69
CA LEU A 288 15.49 29.11 -1.49
C LEU A 288 14.39 30.19 -1.51
N SER A 289 14.20 30.87 -0.39
CA SER A 289 13.28 32.02 -0.31
C SER A 289 13.73 33.11 -1.29
N PRO A 290 12.83 33.74 -2.07
CA PRO A 290 13.19 34.90 -2.87
C PRO A 290 13.78 35.97 -1.97
N LYS A 291 14.95 36.51 -2.33
CA LYS A 291 15.39 37.79 -1.80
C LYS A 291 14.54 38.88 -2.46
N SER A 292 13.35 39.19 -1.94
CA SER A 292 12.62 40.38 -2.37
C SER A 292 13.28 41.61 -1.73
N THR A 293 13.93 42.42 -2.56
CA THR A 293 14.52 43.72 -2.18
C THR A 293 13.46 44.82 -2.04
N GLU A 294 12.18 44.50 -2.19
CA GLU A 294 11.07 45.43 -2.11
C GLU A 294 9.92 44.78 -1.32
N ALA A 295 9.63 45.34 -0.13
CA ALA A 295 8.51 45.06 0.78
C ALA A 295 8.26 43.61 1.26
N PRO A 296 7.87 43.41 2.54
CA PRO A 296 7.56 42.10 3.10
C PRO A 296 6.11 41.71 2.77
N ASP A 297 5.76 41.64 1.49
CA ASP A 297 4.62 40.80 1.11
C ASP A 297 5.14 39.37 1.20
N VAL A 298 4.78 38.68 2.28
CA VAL A 298 5.21 37.31 2.61
C VAL A 298 4.76 36.37 1.48
N GLU A 299 5.58 36.23 0.45
CA GLU A 299 5.38 35.19 -0.56
C GLU A 299 5.53 33.84 0.12
N GLU A 300 4.41 33.14 0.23
CA GLU A 300 4.29 31.81 0.81
C GLU A 300 5.19 30.84 0.03
N ALA A 301 6.22 30.28 0.68
CA ALA A 301 7.10 29.32 0.05
C ALA A 301 6.37 27.97 -0.12
N PRO A 302 6.34 27.39 -1.32
CA PRO A 302 5.64 26.12 -1.54
C PRO A 302 6.30 24.97 -0.74
N LEU A 303 5.50 24.27 0.06
CA LEU A 303 5.98 23.19 0.95
C LEU A 303 5.98 21.80 0.31
N TRP A 304 5.41 21.66 -0.90
CA TRP A 304 5.26 20.36 -1.52
C TRP A 304 6.58 19.60 -1.73
N PRO A 305 7.76 20.22 -1.99
CA PRO A 305 9.01 19.45 -2.10
C PRO A 305 9.39 18.78 -0.78
N SER A 306 9.23 19.49 0.34
CA SER A 306 9.48 18.95 1.69
C SER A 306 8.52 17.82 2.03
N LEU A 307 7.24 17.98 1.68
CA LEU A 307 6.22 16.95 1.91
C LEU A 307 6.45 15.71 1.06
N LEU A 308 6.87 15.89 -0.20
CA LEU A 308 7.17 14.81 -1.12
C LEU A 308 8.40 14.02 -0.65
N GLU A 309 9.48 14.70 -0.26
CA GLU A 309 10.66 14.05 0.31
C GLU A 309 10.29 13.32 1.62
N LYS A 310 9.56 13.95 2.54
CA LYS A 310 9.10 13.31 3.77
C LYS A 310 8.31 12.02 3.50
N ALA A 311 7.39 12.05 2.54
CA ALA A 311 6.62 10.88 2.14
C ALA A 311 7.53 9.78 1.59
N TYR A 312 8.49 10.14 0.75
CA TYR A 312 9.47 9.23 0.19
C TYR A 312 10.36 8.61 1.27
N MET A 313 10.88 9.41 2.21
CA MET A 313 11.65 8.91 3.36
C MET A 313 10.82 7.97 4.24
N LYS A 314 9.53 8.24 4.42
CA LYS A 314 8.62 7.33 5.14
C LYS A 314 8.46 5.98 4.41
N LEU A 315 8.36 6.00 3.08
CA LEU A 315 8.34 4.79 2.27
C LEU A 315 9.67 4.02 2.38
N MET A 316 10.81 4.72 2.34
CA MET A 316 12.15 4.12 2.35
C MET A 316 12.67 3.75 3.74
N GLY A 317 11.99 4.15 4.81
CA GLY A 317 12.26 3.72 6.19
C GLY A 317 12.94 4.77 7.09
N GLY A 318 13.19 5.98 6.59
CA GLY A 318 13.77 7.10 7.34
C GLY A 318 14.64 8.02 6.48
N TYR A 319 15.15 9.08 7.10
CA TYR A 319 16.10 10.03 6.52
C TYR A 319 17.55 9.52 6.51
N ASP A 320 17.86 8.40 7.18
CA ASP A 320 19.13 7.67 7.00
C ASP A 320 19.12 6.88 5.67
N PHE A 321 18.82 7.59 4.59
CA PHE A 321 18.71 7.04 3.26
C PHE A 321 20.09 7.12 2.58
N PRO A 322 20.72 5.98 2.23
CA PRO A 322 22.08 5.97 1.68
C PRO A 322 22.17 6.51 0.24
N GLY A 323 21.05 6.99 -0.32
CA GLY A 323 20.89 7.29 -1.74
C GLY A 323 20.43 6.07 -2.53
N SER A 324 19.89 6.32 -3.72
CA SER A 324 19.51 5.31 -4.71
C SER A 324 19.93 5.77 -6.10
N ASN A 325 19.45 5.09 -7.14
CA ASN A 325 19.55 5.58 -8.50
C ASN A 325 18.42 6.61 -8.74
N SER A 326 18.77 7.82 -9.18
CA SER A 326 17.79 8.86 -9.51
C SER A 326 16.79 8.43 -10.60
N SER A 327 17.14 7.46 -11.46
CA SER A 327 16.17 6.91 -12.42
C SER A 327 15.06 6.11 -11.75
N ILE A 328 15.33 5.52 -10.58
CA ILE A 328 14.33 4.80 -9.78
C ILE A 328 13.46 5.81 -9.03
N ASP A 329 14.06 6.85 -8.45
CA ASP A 329 13.33 7.90 -7.73
C ASP A 329 12.46 8.78 -8.64
N LEU A 330 12.81 8.88 -9.92
CA LEU A 330 12.03 9.61 -10.93
C LEU A 330 10.78 8.85 -11.39
N GLN A 331 10.78 7.51 -11.30
CA GLN A 331 9.64 6.68 -11.71
C GLN A 331 8.45 6.83 -10.78
#